data_AF-L0K1K6-F1
#
_entry.id   AF-L0K1K6-F1
#
_cell.length_a   1.000
_cell.length_b   1.000
_cell.length_c   1.000
_cell.angle_alpha   90.00
_cell.angle_beta   90.00
_cell.angle_gamma   90.00
#
_symmetry.space_group_name_H-M   'P 1'
#
loop_
_entity.id
_entity.type
_entity.pdbx_description
1 polymer ?
#
loop_
_entity_poly.entity_id
_entity_poly.type
_entity_poly.pdbx_seq_one_letter_code
_entity_poly.pdbx_strand_id
1 'polypeptide(L)' 'MELSPEEYGAYWRASIYVAAGVVLVVLSYRFVISTLFAQSEGGPIAVGVFLFGAVTFVGCVVAMLGIARVVRTAVDAEMR' A
#
# COMPACT_ATOMS: atom_id res chain seq x y z
N MET A 1 27.78 0.71 0.58
CA MET A 1 27.33 2.00 0.04
C MET A 1 27.06 2.96 1.15
N GLU A 2 27.75 4.09 1.16
CA GLU A 2 27.32 5.24 1.97
C GLU A 2 26.33 6.02 1.13
N LEU A 3 25.06 6.04 1.55
CA LEU A 3 24.01 6.82 0.89
C LEU A 3 24.20 8.30 1.21
N SER A 4 24.10 9.13 0.18
CA SER A 4 24.03 10.58 0.35
C SER A 4 22.74 10.98 1.10
N PRO A 5 22.72 12.14 1.78
CA PRO A 5 21.52 12.64 2.45
C PRO A 5 20.30 12.76 1.52
N GLU A 6 20.52 13.06 0.25
CA GLU A 6 19.46 13.19 -0.76
C GLU A 6 18.81 11.84 -1.09
N GLU A 7 19.63 10.79 -1.26
CA GLU A 7 19.16 9.43 -1.53
C GLU A 7 18.41 8.87 -0.31
N TYR A 8 18.90 9.15 0.90
CA TYR A 8 18.18 8.80 2.13
C TYR A 8 16.80 9.46 2.19
N GLY A 9 16.72 10.75 1.83
CA GLY A 9 15.44 11.46 1.70
C GLY A 9 14.52 10.88 0.63
N ALA A 10 15.07 10.35 -0.47
CA ALA A 10 14.30 9.68 -1.51
C ALA A 10 13.70 8.36 -1.02
N TYR A 11 14.47 7.55 -0.29
CA TYR A 11 13.94 6.34 0.37
C TYR A 11 12.81 6.66 1.32
N TRP A 12 12.99 7.66 2.19
CA TRP A 12 11.95 8.05 3.14
C TRP A 12 10.63 8.40 2.44
N ARG A 13 10.69 9.24 1.40
CA ARG A 13 9.51 9.59 0.61
C ARG A 13 8.88 8.38 -0.07
N ALA A 14 9.67 7.43 -0.55
CA ALA A 14 9.17 6.21 -1.17
C ALA A 14 8.48 5.28 -0.15
N SER A 15 9.03 5.15 1.06
CA SER A 15 8.42 4.37 2.15
C SER A 15 7.05 4.89 2.57
N ILE A 16 6.78 6.20 2.45
CA ILE A 16 5.45 6.76 2.70
C ILE A 16 4.38 6.14 1.79
N TYR A 17 4.70 5.85 0.52
CA TYR A 17 3.75 5.21 -0.39
C TYR A 17 3.48 3.76 0.02
N VAL A 18 4.53 3.03 0.44
CA VAL A 18 4.38 1.67 0.97
C VAL A 18 3.46 1.67 2.19
N ALA A 19 3.73 2.56 3.14
CA ALA A 19 2.92 2.71 4.34
C ALA A 19 1.48 3.13 3.99
N ALA A 20 1.29 4.08 3.08
CA ALA A 20 -0.03 4.54 2.65
C ALA A 20 -0.86 3.42 2.04
N GLY A 21 -0.27 2.57 1.19
CA GLY A 21 -0.96 1.40 0.62
C GLY A 21 -1.42 0.42 1.68
N VAL A 22 -0.56 0.10 2.66
CA VAL A 22 -0.90 -0.81 3.77
C VAL A 22 -1.96 -0.20 4.69
N VAL A 23 -1.78 1.06 5.08
CA VAL A 23 -2.72 1.78 5.97
C VAL A 23 -4.10 1.88 5.33
N LEU A 24 -4.18 2.16 4.03
CA LEU A 24 -5.44 2.18 3.30
C LEU A 24 -6.20 0.86 3.46
N VAL A 25 -5.53 -0.27 3.20
CA VAL A 25 -6.16 -1.61 3.31
C VAL A 25 -6.60 -1.90 4.73
N VAL A 26 -5.73 -1.66 5.73
CA VAL A 26 -6.02 -1.94 7.13
C VAL A 26 -7.19 -1.11 7.63
N LEU A 27 -7.19 0.20 7.37
CA LEU A 27 -8.26 1.09 7.84
C LEU A 27 -9.58 0.80 7.12
N SER A 28 -9.57 0.59 5.80
CA SER A 28 -10.78 0.19 5.07
C SER A 28 -11.34 -1.14 5.57
N TYR A 29 -10.49 -2.13 5.86
CA TYR A 29 -10.93 -3.38 6.43
C TYR A 29 -11.57 -3.18 7.81
N ARG A 30 -10.85 -2.47 8.70
CA ARG A 30 -11.24 -2.30 10.10
C ARG A 30 -12.53 -1.49 10.29
N PHE A 31 -12.77 -0.48 9.44
CA PHE A 31 -13.87 0.46 9.65
C PHE A 31 -15.04 0.30 8.67
N VAL A 32 -14.82 -0.30 7.50
CA VAL A 32 -15.87 -0.39 6.45
C VAL A 32 -16.19 -1.84 6.11
N ILE A 33 -15.20 -2.65 5.76
CA ILE A 33 -15.47 -3.99 5.21
C ILE A 33 -15.91 -4.96 6.31
N SER A 34 -15.30 -4.88 7.50
CA SER A 34 -15.68 -5.74 8.62
C SER A 34 -17.15 -5.56 9.06
N THR A 35 -17.74 -4.37 8.88
CA THR A 35 -19.16 -4.14 9.21
C THR A 35 -20.10 -4.81 8.20
N LEU A 36 -19.67 -4.96 6.94
CA LEU A 36 -20.38 -5.70 5.90
C LEU A 36 -20.34 -7.20 6.15
N PHE A 37 -19.19 -7.71 6.60
CA PHE A 37 -19.04 -9.13 6.97
C PHE A 37 -19.73 -9.51 8.28
N ALA A 38 -20.10 -8.54 9.12
CA ALA A 38 -20.89 -8.79 10.31
C ALA A 38 -22.39 -9.02 10.01
N GLN A 39 -22.83 -8.77 8.77
CA GLN A 39 -24.22 -9.01 8.35
C GLN A 39 -24.44 -10.49 8.01
N SER A 40 -25.67 -10.98 8.20
CA SER A 40 -26.07 -12.36 7.87
C SER A 40 -26.61 -12.51 6.45
N GLU A 41 -26.97 -11.41 5.80
CA GLU A 41 -27.50 -11.39 4.44
C GLU A 41 -26.39 -11.54 3.38
N GLY A 42 -26.67 -12.29 2.31
CA GLY A 42 -25.70 -12.52 1.24
C GLY A 42 -25.31 -11.26 0.45
N GLY A 43 -26.22 -10.28 0.32
CA GLY A 43 -25.98 -9.03 -0.41
C GLY A 43 -24.82 -8.21 0.20
N PRO A 44 -24.92 -7.80 1.47
CA PRO A 44 -23.83 -7.11 2.17
C PRO A 44 -22.50 -7.88 2.15
N ILE A 45 -22.54 -9.21 2.33
CA ILE A 45 -21.32 -10.04 2.27
C ILE A 45 -20.67 -9.95 0.89
N ALA A 46 -21.45 -10.07 -0.19
CA ALA A 46 -20.93 -9.97 -1.57
C ALA A 46 -20.29 -8.60 -1.84
N VAL A 47 -20.92 -7.51 -1.37
CA VAL A 47 -20.36 -6.16 -1.45
C VAL A 47 -19.06 -6.07 -0.64
N GLY A 48 -19.02 -6.67 0.55
CA GLY A 48 -17.82 -6.73 1.38
C GLY A 48 -16.65 -7.43 0.68
N VAL A 49 -16.91 -8.58 0.03
CA VAL A 49 -15.89 -9.32 -0.73
C VAL A 49 -15.36 -8.49 -1.90
N PHE A 50 -16.25 -7.88 -2.67
CA PHE A 50 -15.86 -7.02 -3.78
C PHE A 50 -15.00 -5.83 -3.32
N LEU A 51 -15.47 -5.10 -2.30
CA LEU A 51 -14.74 -3.96 -1.75
C LEU A 51 -13.39 -4.37 -1.16
N PHE A 52 -13.31 -5.50 -0.48
CA PHE A 52 -12.04 -6.02 0.03
C PHE A 52 -11.04 -6.31 -1.09
N GLY A 53 -11.48 -6.99 -2.15
CA GLY A 53 -10.63 -7.23 -3.31
C GLY A 53 -10.15 -5.93 -3.96
N ALA A 54 -11.08 -5.00 -4.22
CA ALA A 54 -10.78 -3.72 -4.86
C ALA A 54 -9.81 -2.86 -4.03
N VAL A 55 -10.06 -2.71 -2.73
CA VAL A 55 -9.19 -1.92 -1.84
C VAL A 55 -7.83 -2.57 -1.68
N THR A 56 -7.77 -3.90 -1.54
CA THR A 56 -6.49 -4.63 -1.46
C THR A 56 -5.68 -4.41 -2.73
N PHE A 57 -6.32 -4.52 -3.90
CA PHE A 57 -5.66 -4.25 -5.18
C PHE A 57 -5.10 -2.83 -5.26
N VAL A 58 -5.91 -1.81 -4.93
CA VAL A 58 -5.46 -0.41 -4.92
C VAL A 58 -4.31 -0.20 -3.93
N GLY A 59 -4.42 -0.75 -2.72
CA GLY A 59 -3.36 -0.69 -1.71
C GLY A 59 -2.04 -1.31 -2.18
N CYS A 60 -2.11 -2.46 -2.84
CA CYS A 60 -0.94 -3.10 -3.47
C CYS A 60 -0.34 -2.22 -4.57
N VAL A 61 -1.14 -1.63 -5.45
CA VAL A 61 -0.64 -0.72 -6.49
C VAL A 61 0.11 0.47 -5.88
N VAL A 62 -0.48 1.11 -4.85
CA VAL A 62 0.15 2.24 -4.16
C VAL A 62 1.46 1.81 -3.48
N ALA A 63 1.47 0.66 -2.82
CA ALA A 63 2.67 0.14 -2.19
C ALA A 63 3.78 -0.19 -3.21
N MET A 64 3.40 -0.79 -4.34
CA MET A 64 4.32 -1.09 -5.43
C MET A 64 4.95 0.17 -6.05
N LEU A 65 4.22 1.29 -6.11
CA LEU A 65 4.81 2.58 -6.52
C LEU A 65 5.92 3.03 -5.56
N GLY A 66 5.73 2.82 -4.26
CA GLY A 66 6.77 3.05 -3.26
C GLY A 66 7.98 2.14 -3.48
N ILE A 67 7.76 0.84 -3.62
CA ILE A 67 8.81 -0.16 -3.86
C ILE A 67 9.59 0.17 -5.13
N ALA A 68 8.91 0.49 -6.24
CA ALA A 68 9.57 0.82 -7.50
C ALA A 68 10.50 2.03 -7.37
N ARG A 69 10.13 3.02 -6.55
CA ARG A 69 10.97 4.19 -6.27
C ARG A 69 12.19 3.84 -5.42
N VAL A 70 12.00 3.02 -4.38
CA VAL A 70 13.10 2.48 -3.55
C VAL A 70 14.10 1.74 -4.43
N VAL A 71 13.62 0.82 -5.27
CA VAL A 71 14.45 0.02 -6.16
C VAL A 71 15.21 0.91 -7.15
N ARG A 72 14.53 1.88 -7.77
CA ARG A 72 15.19 2.83 -8.67
C ARG A 72 16.30 3.61 -7.98
N THR A 73 16.04 4.16 -6.78
CA THR A 73 17.07 4.86 -5.99
C THR A 73 18.25 3.95 -5.65
N ALA A 74 18.01 2.68 -5.31
CA ALA A 74 19.08 1.72 -5.04
C ALA A 74 19.93 1.42 -6.28
N VAL A 75 19.28 1.21 -7.42
CA VAL A 75 19.94 0.92 -8.69
C VAL A 75 20.73 2.12 -9.19
N ASP A 76 20.18 3.33 -9.09
CA ASP A 76 20.87 4.58 -9.46
C ASP A 76 22.12 4.81 -8.59
N ALA A 77 22.07 4.45 -7.30
CA ALA A 77 23.21 4.54 -6.39
C ALA A 77 24.30 3.48 -6.69
N GLU A 78 23.94 2.30 -7.21
CA GLU A 78 24.88 1.23 -7.59
C GLU A 78 25.60 1.50 -8.91
N MET A 79 24.93 2.14 -9.87
CA MET A 79 25.53 2.42 -11.18
C MET A 79 26.48 3.64 -11.18
N ARG A 80 26.68 4.28 -10.03
CA ARG A 80 27.53 5.47 -9.86
C ARG A 80 28.92 5.10 -9.36
#